data_AF-A0A8J6Y487-F1
#
_entry.id   AF-A0A8J6Y487-F1
#
_cell.length_a   1.000
_cell.length_b   1.000
_cell.length_c   1.000
_cell.angle_alpha   90.00
_cell.angle_beta   90.00
_cell.angle_gamma   90.00
#
_symmetry.space_group_name_H-M   'P 1'
#
loop_
_entity.id
_entity.type
_entity.pdbx_description
1 polymer ?
#
loop_
_entity_poly.entity_id
_entity_poly.type
_entity_poly.pdbx_seq_one_letter_code
_entity_poly.pdbx_strand_id
1 'polypeptide(L)'
;MEIEVASIEEPERLADSGWRREVVSGNRRLQAQLIHRVALYFLKTEKPRQARRLLEILVNDRFGPGFRSVVEFDLGAVAIAEGRSQDVHTHQLRAFRLFQAAGFRYRTNAVLFNLAVADLDQLQVTRARDRLEHLAAVDWEVPFVLGERCRLHLAIGDEESFRAELAAFEDAVDGEDARFTEGLSLLRGASAALAGNHTRATELFARSGQEGEAWSALVDAASGGGGGSSGDDGWGVFLAARLISGRSGSGDALRILGTGPPIAAHAVAIAIAERVGGRRLPIARRLRSQAIRRLRAEGLEGWAEHLSGREAPLLGAVTTLAGIIDHGGPENIHPGQVEELVAGLEVEGLEVRDAADGRLIWKTGDGLPGAEVRYGRINVTPLGGEVSENPLWSLLFRILEIHAPAGAPILGTEVETTGFYGVSPAAREVRRQLCELGPVHIAVLLLGETGVGKEVAATALHRLSGRLGALIAVNVAAIPAGLLEAELF
;
A
#
# COMPACT_ATOMS: atom_id res chain seq x y z
N MET A 1 -0.93 -48.02 -20.47
CA MET A 1 -2.28 -48.23 -19.89
C MET A 1 -3.04 -46.93 -20.12
N GLU A 2 -3.64 -46.79 -21.29
CA GLU A 2 -4.46 -45.63 -21.61
C GLU A 2 -5.73 -45.71 -20.77
N ILE A 3 -5.92 -44.71 -19.90
CA ILE A 3 -7.17 -44.54 -19.17
C ILE A 3 -8.07 -43.76 -20.12
N GLU A 4 -8.84 -44.48 -20.94
CA GLU A 4 -9.95 -43.87 -21.68
C GLU A 4 -10.98 -43.35 -20.67
N VAL A 5 -11.06 -42.02 -20.56
CA VAL A 5 -12.12 -41.34 -19.82
C VAL A 5 -13.34 -41.29 -20.73
N ALA A 6 -14.16 -42.33 -20.67
CA ALA A 6 -15.40 -42.47 -21.42
C ALA A 6 -16.52 -41.52 -20.92
N SER A 7 -16.32 -40.21 -21.14
CA SER A 7 -17.30 -39.15 -21.45
C SER A 7 -18.51 -38.87 -20.51
N ILE A 8 -18.53 -37.61 -20.04
CA ILE A 8 -19.73 -36.80 -19.74
C ILE A 8 -20.45 -36.40 -21.06
N GLU A 9 -19.81 -36.63 -22.21
CA GLU A 9 -20.27 -36.26 -23.56
C GLU A 9 -21.07 -37.37 -24.28
N GLU A 10 -21.19 -38.59 -23.74
CA GLU A 10 -21.98 -39.68 -24.33
C GLU A 10 -23.09 -40.17 -23.39
N PRO A 11 -24.21 -39.41 -23.23
CA PRO A 11 -25.37 -39.85 -22.45
C PRO A 11 -25.98 -41.19 -22.93
N GLU A 12 -25.64 -41.60 -24.15
CA GLU A 12 -26.08 -42.84 -24.79
C GLU A 12 -25.51 -44.10 -24.11
N ARG A 13 -24.36 -44.01 -23.42
CA ARG A 13 -23.82 -45.12 -22.63
C ARG A 13 -24.67 -45.47 -21.42
N LEU A 14 -25.44 -44.52 -20.88
CA LEU A 14 -26.45 -44.82 -19.87
C LEU A 14 -27.62 -45.61 -20.47
N ALA A 15 -27.80 -45.63 -21.79
CA ALA A 15 -28.77 -46.46 -22.51
C ALA A 15 -28.26 -47.90 -22.79
N ASP A 16 -26.94 -48.13 -22.68
CA ASP A 16 -26.30 -49.42 -22.94
C ASP A 16 -26.66 -50.48 -21.89
N SER A 17 -27.36 -51.53 -22.33
CA SER A 17 -27.83 -52.64 -21.49
C SER A 17 -26.72 -53.57 -20.98
N GLY A 18 -25.56 -53.62 -21.65
CA GLY A 18 -24.38 -54.36 -21.23
C GLY A 18 -23.66 -53.62 -20.11
N TRP A 19 -23.44 -52.32 -20.29
CA TRP A 19 -22.83 -51.47 -19.28
C TRP A 19 -23.65 -51.44 -17.97
N ARG A 20 -24.98 -51.29 -18.07
CA ARG A 20 -25.88 -51.36 -16.90
C ARG A 20 -25.78 -52.70 -16.16
N ARG A 21 -25.71 -53.82 -16.90
CA ARG A 21 -25.56 -55.16 -16.30
C ARG A 21 -24.25 -55.27 -15.53
N GLU A 22 -23.15 -54.75 -16.06
CA GLU A 22 -21.86 -54.78 -15.37
C GLU A 22 -21.84 -53.93 -14.09
N VAL A 23 -22.45 -52.74 -14.11
CA VAL A 23 -22.62 -51.89 -12.92
C VAL A 23 -23.46 -52.59 -11.85
N VAL A 24 -24.58 -53.21 -12.25
CA VAL A 24 -25.46 -53.96 -11.35
C VAL A 24 -24.79 -55.25 -10.84
N SER A 25 -23.89 -55.85 -11.63
CA SER A 25 -23.19 -57.09 -11.27
C SER A 25 -22.12 -56.95 -10.18
N GLY A 26 -21.93 -55.76 -9.61
CA GLY A 26 -21.02 -55.54 -8.48
C GLY A 26 -19.60 -55.09 -8.86
N ASN A 27 -19.37 -54.65 -10.10
CA ASN A 27 -18.08 -54.08 -10.48
C ASN A 27 -17.85 -52.73 -9.77
N ARG A 28 -17.08 -52.77 -8.66
CA ARG A 28 -16.81 -51.61 -7.81
C ARG A 28 -16.22 -50.40 -8.57
N ARG A 29 -15.40 -50.63 -9.60
CA ARG A 29 -14.78 -49.53 -10.35
C ARG A 29 -15.82 -48.78 -11.19
N LEU A 30 -16.72 -49.51 -11.86
CA LEU A 30 -17.81 -48.91 -12.64
C LEU A 30 -18.84 -48.23 -11.72
N GLN A 31 -19.15 -48.82 -10.57
CA GLN A 31 -20.02 -48.21 -9.57
C GLN A 31 -19.45 -46.88 -9.04
N ALA A 32 -18.15 -46.84 -8.74
CA ALA A 32 -17.49 -45.62 -8.29
C ALA A 32 -17.49 -44.51 -9.36
N GLN A 33 -17.26 -44.87 -10.63
CA GLN A 33 -17.35 -43.93 -11.75
C GLN A 33 -18.78 -43.38 -11.92
N LEU A 34 -19.81 -44.22 -11.76
CA LEU A 34 -21.19 -43.77 -11.81
C LEU A 34 -21.51 -42.81 -10.65
N ILE A 35 -21.16 -43.15 -9.40
CA ILE A 35 -21.36 -42.29 -8.23
C ILE A 35 -20.68 -40.94 -8.43
N HIS A 36 -19.43 -40.94 -8.90
CA HIS A 36 -18.65 -39.75 -9.20
C HIS A 36 -19.35 -38.85 -10.23
N ARG A 37 -19.85 -39.42 -11.34
CA ARG A 37 -20.59 -38.66 -12.36
C ARG A 37 -21.91 -38.09 -11.87
N VAL A 38 -22.67 -38.85 -11.08
CA VAL A 38 -23.92 -38.36 -10.49
C VAL A 38 -23.62 -37.20 -9.54
N ALA A 39 -22.49 -37.25 -8.82
CA ALA A 39 -22.05 -36.12 -8.01
C ALA A 39 -21.75 -34.88 -8.85
N LEU A 40 -21.02 -35.02 -9.97
CA LEU A 40 -20.76 -33.90 -10.89
C LEU A 40 -22.04 -33.33 -11.52
N TYR A 41 -23.03 -34.17 -11.84
CA TYR A 41 -24.34 -33.72 -12.28
C TYR A 41 -25.06 -32.90 -11.21
N PHE A 42 -25.01 -33.33 -9.95
CA PHE A 42 -25.57 -32.55 -8.84
C PHE A 42 -24.83 -31.22 -8.65
N LEU A 43 -23.51 -31.20 -8.80
CA LEU A 43 -22.74 -29.95 -8.74
C LEU A 43 -23.15 -28.99 -9.87
N LYS A 44 -23.28 -29.48 -11.11
CA LYS A 44 -23.74 -28.69 -12.27
C LYS A 44 -25.18 -28.18 -12.14
N THR A 45 -26.01 -28.88 -11.37
CA THR A 45 -27.42 -28.51 -11.13
C THR A 45 -27.62 -27.80 -9.78
N GLU A 46 -26.56 -27.16 -9.26
CA GLU A 46 -26.56 -26.33 -8.04
C GLU A 46 -27.03 -27.07 -6.79
N LYS A 47 -26.70 -28.36 -6.68
CA LYS A 47 -27.02 -29.23 -5.55
C LYS A 47 -25.73 -29.75 -4.87
N PRO A 48 -24.89 -28.85 -4.33
CA PRO A 48 -23.55 -29.22 -3.87
C PRO A 48 -23.58 -30.15 -2.64
N ARG A 49 -24.60 -30.06 -1.77
CA ARG A 49 -24.75 -30.95 -0.61
C ARG A 49 -24.94 -32.42 -1.02
N GLN A 50 -25.71 -32.66 -2.08
CA GLN A 50 -25.93 -34.00 -2.63
C GLN A 50 -24.64 -34.52 -3.30
N ALA A 51 -23.96 -33.65 -4.07
CA ALA A 51 -22.67 -33.99 -4.67
C ALA A 51 -21.64 -34.40 -3.61
N ARG A 52 -21.52 -33.62 -2.52
CA ARG A 52 -20.62 -33.91 -1.41
C ARG A 52 -20.81 -35.30 -0.82
N ARG A 53 -22.05 -35.64 -0.45
CA ARG A 53 -22.38 -36.94 0.15
C ARG A 53 -21.96 -38.10 -0.74
N LEU A 54 -22.14 -37.97 -2.06
CA LEU A 54 -21.73 -38.99 -3.02
C LEU A 54 -20.21 -39.10 -3.15
N LEU A 55 -19.50 -37.97 -3.18
CA LEU A 55 -18.04 -37.97 -3.24
C LEU A 55 -17.40 -38.49 -1.94
N GLU A 56 -17.96 -38.17 -0.78
CA GLU A 56 -17.49 -38.66 0.54
C GLU A 56 -17.58 -40.20 0.64
N ILE A 57 -18.56 -40.83 -0.04
CA ILE A 57 -18.62 -42.30 -0.15
C ILE A 57 -17.35 -42.84 -0.84
N LEU A 58 -16.91 -42.17 -1.91
CA LEU A 58 -15.75 -42.59 -2.72
C LEU A 58 -14.41 -42.37 -2.02
N VAL A 59 -14.32 -41.43 -1.08
CA VAL A 59 -13.10 -41.18 -0.28
C VAL A 59 -12.77 -42.36 0.63
N ASN A 60 -13.80 -43.06 1.12
CA ASN A 60 -13.65 -44.17 2.06
C ASN A 60 -13.24 -45.49 1.39
N ASP A 61 -13.32 -45.55 0.06
CA ASP A 61 -12.95 -46.74 -0.71
C ASP A 61 -11.44 -46.77 -1.04
N ARG A 62 -10.89 -47.99 -1.16
CA ARG A 62 -9.48 -48.21 -1.51
C ARG A 62 -9.23 -48.05 -3.01
N PHE A 63 -9.27 -46.81 -3.50
CA PHE A 63 -8.85 -46.48 -4.85
C PHE A 63 -7.38 -46.03 -4.90
N GLY A 64 -6.74 -46.27 -6.05
CA GLY A 64 -5.39 -45.80 -6.33
C GLY A 64 -5.30 -44.27 -6.35
N PRO A 65 -4.07 -43.70 -6.27
CA PRO A 65 -3.86 -42.27 -6.09
C PRO A 65 -4.49 -41.42 -7.19
N GLY A 66 -4.54 -41.91 -8.44
CA GLY A 66 -5.10 -41.18 -9.57
C GLY A 66 -6.62 -40.97 -9.55
N PHE A 67 -7.41 -41.93 -9.06
CA PHE A 67 -8.86 -41.73 -8.92
C PHE A 67 -9.17 -40.93 -7.65
N ARG A 68 -8.44 -41.21 -6.56
CA ARG A 68 -8.61 -40.48 -5.31
C ARG A 68 -8.26 -39.00 -5.45
N SER A 69 -7.27 -38.63 -6.27
CA SER A 69 -6.94 -37.24 -6.54
C SER A 69 -8.09 -36.49 -7.20
N VAL A 70 -8.81 -37.12 -8.13
CA VAL A 70 -9.97 -36.53 -8.81
C VAL A 70 -11.13 -36.33 -7.83
N VAL A 71 -11.43 -37.33 -6.99
CA VAL A 71 -12.47 -37.22 -5.96
C VAL A 71 -12.17 -36.09 -4.97
N GLU A 72 -10.93 -35.99 -4.48
CA GLU A 72 -10.50 -34.90 -3.59
C GLU A 72 -10.55 -33.54 -4.31
N PHE A 73 -10.18 -33.47 -5.59
CA PHE A 73 -10.29 -32.24 -6.39
C PHE A 73 -11.74 -31.75 -6.48
N ASP A 74 -12.67 -32.66 -6.78
CA ASP A 74 -14.09 -32.33 -6.92
C ASP A 74 -14.75 -32.05 -5.57
N LEU A 75 -14.29 -32.66 -4.47
CA LEU A 75 -14.69 -32.27 -3.12
C LEU A 75 -14.23 -30.84 -2.79
N GLY A 76 -13.07 -30.43 -3.30
CA GLY A 76 -12.62 -29.06 -3.26
C GLY A 76 -13.57 -28.12 -4.03
N ALA A 77 -13.97 -28.49 -5.25
CA ALA A 77 -14.94 -27.71 -6.04
C ALA A 77 -16.31 -27.62 -5.35
N VAL A 78 -16.77 -28.71 -4.72
CA VAL A 78 -18.00 -28.71 -3.92
C VAL A 78 -17.87 -27.80 -2.69
N ALA A 79 -16.70 -27.77 -2.03
CA ALA A 79 -16.46 -26.86 -0.91
C ALA A 79 -16.50 -25.39 -1.35
N ILE A 80 -16.00 -25.05 -2.55
CA ILE A 80 -16.13 -23.71 -3.15
C ILE A 80 -17.61 -23.36 -3.32
N ALA A 81 -18.39 -24.25 -3.97
CA ALA A 81 -19.82 -24.02 -4.21
C ALA A 81 -20.67 -23.92 -2.91
N GLU A 82 -20.16 -24.42 -1.78
CA GLU A 82 -20.81 -24.30 -0.46
C GLU A 82 -20.25 -23.13 0.37
N GLY A 83 -19.29 -22.34 -0.14
CA GLY A 83 -18.63 -21.26 0.61
C GLY A 83 -17.79 -21.74 1.79
N ARG A 84 -17.29 -22.99 1.76
CA ARG A 84 -16.49 -23.60 2.84
C ARG A 84 -14.99 -23.52 2.56
N SER A 85 -14.43 -22.31 2.55
CA SER A 85 -13.04 -22.06 2.13
C SER A 85 -11.97 -22.88 2.88
N GLN A 86 -12.20 -23.21 4.15
CA GLN A 86 -11.28 -24.07 4.92
C GLN A 86 -11.20 -25.50 4.39
N ASP A 87 -12.32 -26.02 3.90
CA ASP A 87 -12.40 -27.37 3.34
C ASP A 87 -11.81 -27.42 1.94
N VAL A 88 -11.87 -26.31 1.19
CA VAL A 88 -11.21 -26.16 -0.12
C VAL A 88 -9.72 -26.44 0.01
N HIS A 89 -9.02 -25.79 0.95
CA HIS A 89 -7.59 -26.03 1.17
C HIS A 89 -7.28 -27.49 1.49
N THR A 90 -8.07 -28.09 2.39
CA THR A 90 -7.85 -29.48 2.83
C THR A 90 -7.95 -30.44 1.65
N HIS A 91 -9.00 -30.33 0.86
CA HIS A 91 -9.27 -31.21 -0.27
C HIS A 91 -8.30 -30.94 -1.44
N GLN A 92 -8.04 -29.67 -1.78
CA GLN A 92 -7.12 -29.32 -2.86
C GLN A 92 -5.66 -29.71 -2.56
N LEU A 93 -5.17 -29.55 -1.32
CA LEU A 93 -3.82 -30.02 -0.96
C LEU A 93 -3.69 -31.55 -1.01
N ARG A 94 -4.74 -32.29 -0.63
CA ARG A 94 -4.79 -33.75 -0.79
C ARG A 94 -4.78 -34.13 -2.27
N ALA A 95 -5.62 -33.49 -3.07
CA ALA A 95 -5.67 -33.68 -4.51
C ALA A 95 -4.31 -33.43 -5.17
N PHE A 96 -3.64 -32.32 -4.83
CA PHE A 96 -2.31 -31.97 -5.32
C PHE A 96 -1.29 -33.08 -5.08
N ARG A 97 -1.16 -33.53 -3.82
CA ARG A 97 -0.22 -34.60 -3.44
C ARG A 97 -0.53 -35.92 -4.14
N LEU A 98 -1.81 -36.24 -4.29
CA LEU A 98 -2.25 -37.46 -4.97
C LEU A 98 -2.02 -37.40 -6.49
N PHE A 99 -2.24 -36.25 -7.14
CA PHE A 99 -1.91 -36.05 -8.55
C PHE A 99 -0.41 -36.17 -8.80
N GLN A 100 0.43 -35.60 -7.92
CA GLN A 100 1.88 -35.78 -7.98
C GLN A 100 2.28 -37.25 -7.83
N ALA A 101 1.73 -37.95 -6.83
CA ALA A 101 1.99 -39.38 -6.62
C ALA A 101 1.54 -40.25 -7.80
N ALA A 102 0.49 -39.83 -8.52
CA ALA A 102 0.00 -40.50 -9.71
C ALA A 102 0.71 -40.07 -11.01
N GLY A 103 1.64 -39.10 -10.96
CA GLY A 103 2.38 -38.61 -12.12
C GLY A 103 1.63 -37.60 -13.01
N PHE A 104 0.47 -37.10 -12.58
CA PHE A 104 -0.36 -36.17 -13.37
C PHE A 104 0.06 -34.71 -13.19
N ARG A 105 1.21 -34.33 -13.76
CA ARG A 105 1.78 -32.97 -13.62
C ARG A 105 0.89 -31.85 -14.18
N TYR A 106 0.15 -32.07 -15.26
CA TYR A 106 -0.72 -31.02 -15.83
C TYR A 106 -1.94 -30.73 -14.93
N ARG A 107 -2.45 -31.74 -14.22
CA ARG A 107 -3.62 -31.59 -13.35
C ARG A 107 -3.33 -30.83 -12.06
N THR A 108 -2.06 -30.64 -11.70
CA THR A 108 -1.71 -29.85 -10.52
C THR A 108 -1.95 -28.36 -10.71
N ASN A 109 -1.97 -27.85 -11.95
CA ASN A 109 -2.16 -26.42 -12.20
C ASN A 109 -3.58 -25.96 -11.85
N ALA A 110 -4.61 -26.73 -12.23
CA ALA A 110 -5.99 -26.47 -11.82
C ALA A 110 -6.16 -26.48 -10.28
N VAL A 111 -5.41 -27.35 -9.60
CA VAL A 111 -5.41 -27.42 -8.13
C VAL A 111 -4.72 -26.18 -7.53
N LEU A 112 -3.60 -25.75 -8.10
CA LEU A 112 -2.90 -24.54 -7.67
C LEU A 112 -3.75 -23.29 -7.87
N PHE A 113 -4.50 -23.22 -8.97
CA PHE A 113 -5.44 -22.14 -9.24
C PHE A 113 -6.53 -22.07 -8.17
N ASN A 114 -7.23 -23.19 -7.91
CA ASN A 114 -8.25 -23.24 -6.86
C ASN A 114 -7.70 -22.91 -5.47
N LEU A 115 -6.45 -23.28 -5.18
CA LEU A 115 -5.77 -22.88 -3.94
C LEU A 115 -5.48 -21.38 -3.91
N ALA A 116 -5.08 -20.78 -5.03
CA ALA A 116 -4.84 -19.35 -5.11
C ALA A 116 -6.13 -18.55 -4.87
N VAL A 117 -7.24 -18.96 -5.47
CA VAL A 117 -8.57 -18.37 -5.23
C VAL A 117 -8.93 -18.46 -3.74
N ALA A 118 -8.80 -19.64 -3.14
CA ALA A 118 -9.11 -19.84 -1.73
C ALA A 118 -8.20 -19.03 -0.78
N ASP A 119 -6.91 -18.87 -1.13
CA ASP A 119 -5.99 -18.01 -0.39
C ASP A 119 -6.40 -16.52 -0.52
N LEU A 120 -6.84 -16.06 -1.69
CA LEU A 120 -7.35 -14.69 -1.89
C LEU A 120 -8.61 -14.41 -1.08
N ASP A 121 -9.56 -15.35 -1.04
CA ASP A 121 -10.78 -15.23 -0.23
C ASP A 121 -10.47 -15.10 1.28
N GLN A 122 -9.30 -15.58 1.71
CA GLN A 122 -8.80 -15.50 3.09
C GLN A 122 -7.74 -14.41 3.29
N LEU A 123 -7.52 -13.54 2.30
CA LEU A 123 -6.48 -12.50 2.28
C LEU A 123 -5.06 -13.03 2.53
N GLN A 124 -4.78 -14.30 2.20
CA GLN A 124 -3.45 -14.92 2.23
C GLN A 124 -2.65 -14.55 0.97
N VAL A 125 -2.48 -13.26 0.72
CA VAL A 125 -2.02 -12.69 -0.56
C VAL A 125 -0.63 -13.15 -1.00
N THR A 126 0.28 -13.43 -0.06
CA THR A 126 1.63 -13.94 -0.39
C THR A 126 1.55 -15.33 -1.01
N ARG A 127 0.74 -16.21 -0.40
CA ARG A 127 0.53 -17.58 -0.91
C ARG A 127 -0.20 -17.58 -2.24
N ALA A 128 -1.19 -16.70 -2.41
CA ALA A 128 -1.89 -16.54 -3.67
C ALA A 128 -0.95 -16.07 -4.78
N ARG A 129 -0.12 -15.06 -4.51
CA ARG A 129 0.88 -14.52 -5.43
C ARG A 129 1.81 -15.62 -5.96
N ASP A 130 2.46 -16.36 -5.07
CA ASP A 130 3.41 -17.41 -5.46
C ASP A 130 2.77 -18.45 -6.41
N ARG A 131 1.50 -18.79 -6.17
CA ARG A 131 0.77 -19.75 -7.03
C ARG A 131 0.37 -19.15 -8.36
N LEU A 132 -0.13 -17.91 -8.38
CA LEU A 132 -0.51 -17.22 -9.61
C LEU A 132 0.70 -16.93 -10.50
N GLU A 133 1.84 -16.55 -9.91
CA GLU A 133 3.10 -16.37 -10.64
C GLU A 133 3.58 -17.68 -11.28
N HIS A 134 3.47 -18.80 -10.56
CA HIS A 134 3.77 -20.11 -11.13
C HIS A 134 2.87 -20.45 -12.33
N LEU A 135 1.56 -20.19 -12.23
CA LEU A 135 0.60 -20.48 -13.29
C LEU A 135 0.80 -19.57 -14.51
N ALA A 136 1.11 -18.30 -14.27
CA ALA A 136 1.46 -17.34 -15.32
C ALA A 136 2.73 -17.76 -16.07
N ALA A 137 3.76 -18.24 -15.36
CA ALA A 137 5.03 -18.67 -15.96
C ALA A 137 4.90 -19.88 -16.90
N VAL A 138 3.77 -20.61 -16.85
CA VAL A 138 3.49 -21.76 -17.72
C VAL A 138 2.32 -21.51 -18.66
N ASP A 139 1.88 -20.26 -18.81
CA ASP A 139 0.75 -19.82 -19.66
C ASP A 139 -0.53 -20.65 -19.45
N TRP A 140 -0.80 -21.07 -18.21
CA TRP A 140 -1.94 -21.93 -17.92
C TRP A 140 -3.23 -21.11 -17.84
N GLU A 141 -4.19 -21.38 -18.74
CA GLU A 141 -5.54 -20.79 -18.72
C GLU A 141 -5.50 -19.26 -18.50
N VAL A 142 -4.69 -18.58 -19.35
CA VAL A 142 -4.27 -17.18 -19.17
C VAL A 142 -5.40 -16.24 -18.71
N PRO A 143 -6.61 -16.22 -19.32
CA PRO A 143 -7.67 -15.31 -18.87
C PRO A 143 -8.11 -15.54 -17.41
N PHE A 144 -8.18 -16.78 -16.95
CA PHE A 144 -8.52 -17.08 -15.56
C PHE A 144 -7.45 -16.57 -14.59
N VAL A 145 -6.17 -16.76 -14.94
CA VAL A 145 -5.04 -16.29 -14.12
C VAL A 145 -5.01 -14.75 -14.07
N LEU A 146 -5.25 -14.07 -15.19
CA LEU A 146 -5.32 -12.61 -15.24
C LEU A 146 -6.45 -12.06 -14.36
N GLY A 147 -7.63 -12.68 -14.39
CA GLY A 147 -8.75 -12.31 -13.51
C GLY A 147 -8.40 -12.41 -12.01
N GLU A 148 -7.74 -13.49 -11.60
CA GLU A 148 -7.32 -13.65 -10.20
C GLU A 148 -6.12 -12.77 -9.83
N ARG A 149 -5.24 -12.44 -10.77
CA ARG A 149 -4.18 -11.44 -10.55
C ARG A 149 -4.77 -10.04 -10.35
N CYS A 150 -5.85 -9.69 -11.06
CA CYS A 150 -6.59 -8.45 -10.79
C CYS A 150 -7.12 -8.44 -9.34
N ARG A 151 -7.73 -9.54 -8.89
CA ARG A 151 -8.17 -9.69 -7.49
C ARG A 151 -6.99 -9.58 -6.52
N LEU A 152 -5.85 -10.20 -6.80
CA LEU A 152 -4.64 -10.06 -5.97
C LEU A 152 -4.21 -8.59 -5.82
N HIS A 153 -4.12 -7.84 -6.92
CA HIS A 153 -3.71 -6.43 -6.89
C HIS A 153 -4.73 -5.56 -6.13
N LEU A 154 -6.02 -5.83 -6.32
CA LEU A 154 -7.09 -5.18 -5.55
C LEU A 154 -6.99 -5.50 -4.04
N ALA A 155 -6.70 -6.75 -3.68
CA ALA A 155 -6.55 -7.18 -2.30
C ALA A 155 -5.39 -6.46 -1.59
N ILE A 156 -4.25 -6.29 -2.26
CA ILE A 156 -3.07 -5.62 -1.68
C ILE A 156 -3.16 -4.08 -1.74
N GLY A 157 -4.13 -3.53 -2.47
CA GLY A 157 -4.31 -2.09 -2.64
C GLY A 157 -3.39 -1.45 -3.68
N ASP A 158 -2.91 -2.25 -4.63
CA ASP A 158 -2.09 -1.78 -5.75
C ASP A 158 -2.97 -1.45 -6.95
N GLU A 159 -3.54 -0.23 -6.93
CA GLU A 159 -4.49 0.21 -7.96
C GLU A 159 -3.86 0.37 -9.35
N GLU A 160 -2.56 0.64 -9.43
CA GLU A 160 -1.85 0.81 -10.69
C GLU A 160 -1.71 -0.53 -11.41
N SER A 161 -1.13 -1.53 -10.72
CA SER A 161 -1.01 -2.88 -11.29
C SER A 161 -2.37 -3.51 -11.50
N PHE A 162 -3.35 -3.25 -10.65
CA PHE A 162 -4.73 -3.69 -10.86
C PHE A 162 -5.30 -3.21 -12.19
N ARG A 163 -5.15 -1.91 -12.51
CA ARG A 163 -5.65 -1.34 -13.78
C ARG A 163 -4.89 -1.89 -14.98
N ALA A 164 -3.58 -2.07 -14.87
CA ALA A 164 -2.77 -2.65 -15.95
C ALA A 164 -3.15 -4.11 -16.23
N GLU A 165 -3.32 -4.91 -15.17
CA GLU A 165 -3.71 -6.31 -15.29
C GLU A 165 -5.15 -6.46 -15.80
N LEU A 166 -6.06 -5.57 -15.41
CA LEU A 166 -7.42 -5.55 -15.91
C LEU A 166 -7.46 -5.28 -17.42
N ALA A 167 -6.65 -4.34 -17.92
CA ALA A 167 -6.54 -4.11 -19.37
C ALA A 167 -6.00 -5.34 -20.11
N ALA A 168 -4.99 -6.01 -19.56
CA ALA A 168 -4.48 -7.27 -20.13
C ALA A 168 -5.55 -8.38 -20.11
N PHE A 169 -6.37 -8.44 -19.06
CA PHE A 169 -7.47 -9.40 -18.97
C PHE A 169 -8.55 -9.12 -20.03
N GLU A 170 -8.89 -7.85 -20.24
CA GLU A 170 -9.84 -7.44 -21.28
C GLU A 170 -9.35 -7.80 -22.68
N ASP A 171 -8.05 -7.60 -22.95
CA ASP A 171 -7.43 -7.96 -24.24
C ASP A 171 -7.37 -9.48 -24.46
N ALA A 172 -7.23 -10.26 -23.38
CA ALA A 172 -7.13 -11.72 -23.44
C ALA A 172 -8.48 -12.43 -23.59
N VAL A 173 -9.59 -11.75 -23.30
CA VAL A 173 -10.95 -12.31 -23.37
C VAL A 173 -11.63 -11.85 -24.65
N ASP A 174 -12.19 -12.80 -25.40
CA ASP A 174 -13.12 -12.48 -26.48
C ASP A 174 -14.38 -11.86 -25.87
N GLY A 175 -14.80 -10.67 -26.32
CA GLY A 175 -15.80 -9.82 -25.65
C GLY A 175 -17.19 -10.44 -25.49
N GLU A 176 -17.44 -11.61 -26.08
CA GLU A 176 -18.68 -12.39 -25.99
C GLU A 176 -18.57 -13.66 -25.11
N ASP A 177 -17.40 -13.97 -24.52
CA ASP A 177 -17.25 -15.17 -23.69
C ASP A 177 -17.99 -15.04 -22.35
N ALA A 178 -19.17 -15.66 -22.31
CA ALA A 178 -20.06 -15.68 -21.16
C ALA A 178 -19.41 -16.16 -19.85
N ARG A 179 -18.30 -16.91 -19.91
CA ARG A 179 -17.58 -17.39 -18.72
C ARG A 179 -16.92 -16.26 -17.92
N PHE A 180 -16.56 -15.15 -18.57
CA PHE A 180 -15.82 -14.06 -17.95
C PHE A 180 -16.64 -12.78 -17.76
N THR A 181 -17.85 -12.72 -18.33
CA THR A 181 -18.71 -11.52 -18.30
C THR A 181 -18.99 -11.01 -16.88
N GLU A 182 -19.33 -11.90 -15.96
CA GLU A 182 -19.63 -11.52 -14.57
C GLU A 182 -18.38 -11.02 -13.85
N GLY A 183 -17.26 -11.76 -13.94
CA GLY A 183 -15.99 -11.41 -13.33
C GLY A 183 -15.40 -10.10 -13.87
N LEU A 184 -15.43 -9.89 -15.19
CA LEU A 184 -15.02 -8.62 -15.80
C LEU A 184 -15.93 -7.47 -15.34
N SER A 185 -17.23 -7.69 -15.24
CA SER A 185 -18.16 -6.67 -14.74
C SER A 185 -17.85 -6.27 -13.30
N LEU A 186 -17.53 -7.26 -12.44
CA LEU A 186 -17.08 -7.02 -11.07
C LEU A 186 -15.81 -6.16 -11.02
N LEU A 187 -14.76 -6.57 -11.74
CA LEU A 187 -13.46 -5.89 -11.70
C LEU A 187 -13.51 -4.49 -12.31
N ARG A 188 -14.24 -4.31 -13.41
CA ARG A 188 -14.53 -2.98 -13.98
C ARG A 188 -15.30 -2.11 -13.00
N GLY A 189 -16.28 -2.69 -12.31
CA GLY A 189 -17.06 -2.00 -11.28
C GLY A 189 -16.17 -1.54 -10.13
N ALA A 190 -15.29 -2.40 -9.64
CA ALA A 190 -14.33 -2.08 -8.58
C ALA A 190 -13.38 -0.96 -9.01
N SER A 191 -12.86 -1.00 -10.24
CA SER A 191 -12.06 0.07 -10.83
C SER A 191 -12.82 1.41 -10.89
N ALA A 192 -14.07 1.39 -11.35
CA ALA A 192 -14.92 2.58 -11.39
C ALA A 192 -15.22 3.14 -9.99
N ALA A 193 -15.46 2.26 -9.00
CA ALA A 193 -15.72 2.66 -7.61
C ALA A 193 -14.49 3.33 -6.99
N LEU A 194 -13.29 2.77 -7.18
CA LEU A 194 -12.03 3.35 -6.68
C LEU A 194 -11.68 4.68 -7.38
N ALA A 195 -12.09 4.85 -8.63
CA ALA A 195 -11.99 6.11 -9.35
C ALA A 195 -13.04 7.17 -8.94
N GLY A 196 -13.96 6.83 -8.02
CA GLY A 196 -15.05 7.72 -7.59
C GLY A 196 -16.21 7.82 -8.59
N ASN A 197 -16.23 7.01 -9.65
CA ASN A 197 -17.33 6.97 -10.61
C ASN A 197 -18.41 5.99 -10.14
N HIS A 198 -19.15 6.41 -9.11
CA HIS A 198 -20.16 5.58 -8.45
C HIS A 198 -21.29 5.16 -9.40
N THR A 199 -21.75 6.04 -10.28
CA THR A 199 -22.80 5.72 -11.26
C THR A 199 -22.38 4.57 -12.17
N ARG A 200 -21.17 4.64 -12.72
CA ARG A 200 -20.66 3.58 -13.58
C ARG A 200 -20.43 2.28 -12.81
N ALA A 201 -19.94 2.38 -11.58
CA ALA A 201 -19.74 1.23 -10.71
C ALA A 201 -21.05 0.48 -10.44
N THR A 202 -22.13 1.19 -10.09
CA THR A 202 -23.46 0.60 -9.85
C THR A 202 -23.99 -0.14 -11.08
N GLU A 203 -23.88 0.43 -12.28
CA GLU A 203 -24.31 -0.24 -13.52
C GLU A 203 -23.57 -1.56 -13.77
N LEU A 204 -22.28 -1.60 -13.45
CA LEU A 204 -21.42 -2.76 -13.66
C LEU A 204 -21.69 -3.85 -12.62
N PHE A 205 -21.85 -3.48 -11.34
CA PHE A 205 -22.14 -4.44 -10.28
C PHE A 205 -23.52 -5.09 -10.39
N ALA A 206 -24.49 -4.41 -11.02
CA ALA A 206 -25.78 -5.01 -11.34
C ALA A 206 -25.68 -6.24 -12.26
N ARG A 207 -24.53 -6.47 -12.89
CA ARG A 207 -24.25 -7.59 -13.81
C ARG A 207 -23.26 -8.61 -13.25
N SER A 208 -22.82 -8.49 -12.00
CA SER A 208 -21.72 -9.29 -11.44
C SER A 208 -22.16 -10.28 -10.35
N GLY A 209 -23.41 -10.77 -10.41
CA GLY A 209 -23.91 -11.82 -9.53
C GLY A 209 -23.78 -11.52 -8.04
N GLN A 210 -23.56 -12.57 -7.23
CA GLN A 210 -23.48 -12.46 -5.77
C GLN A 210 -22.27 -11.67 -5.27
N GLU A 211 -21.11 -11.79 -5.94
CA GLU A 211 -19.90 -11.03 -5.56
C GLU A 211 -20.08 -9.51 -5.74
N GLY A 212 -20.95 -9.10 -6.67
CA GLY A 212 -21.33 -7.71 -6.90
C GLY A 212 -22.15 -7.07 -5.79
N GLU A 213 -22.83 -7.85 -4.95
CA GLU A 213 -23.75 -7.33 -3.93
C GLU A 213 -23.00 -6.52 -2.87
N ALA A 214 -21.83 -7.00 -2.44
CA ALA A 214 -21.01 -6.31 -1.44
C ALA A 214 -20.51 -4.96 -1.95
N TRP A 215 -20.01 -4.93 -3.18
CA TRP A 215 -19.54 -3.72 -3.82
C TRP A 215 -20.66 -2.73 -4.16
N SER A 216 -21.84 -3.23 -4.55
CA SER A 216 -23.04 -2.39 -4.75
C SER A 216 -23.42 -1.69 -3.46
N ALA A 217 -23.51 -2.43 -2.35
CA ALA A 217 -23.81 -1.87 -1.04
C ALA A 217 -22.80 -0.80 -0.62
N LEU A 218 -21.52 -1.00 -0.94
CA LEU A 218 -20.45 -0.03 -0.67
C LEU A 218 -20.66 1.27 -1.46
N VAL A 219 -20.93 1.19 -2.75
CA VAL A 219 -21.14 2.36 -3.61
C VAL A 219 -22.42 3.11 -3.26
N ASP A 220 -23.49 2.38 -2.91
CA ASP A 220 -24.74 2.97 -2.43
C ASP A 220 -24.52 3.75 -1.13
N ALA A 221 -23.78 3.16 -0.18
CA ALA A 221 -23.40 3.83 1.06
C ALA A 221 -22.53 5.08 0.81
N ALA A 222 -21.59 5.01 -0.13
CA ALA A 222 -20.75 6.15 -0.51
C ALA A 222 -21.60 7.31 -1.08
N SER A 223 -22.62 6.97 -1.86
CA SER A 223 -23.55 7.92 -2.50
C SER A 223 -24.64 8.47 -1.57
N GLY A 224 -24.60 8.15 -0.27
CA GLY A 224 -25.55 8.65 0.73
C GLY A 224 -26.84 7.83 0.86
N GLY A 225 -26.90 6.67 0.22
CA GLY A 225 -27.96 5.69 0.43
C GLY A 225 -27.87 5.00 1.79
N GLY A 226 -28.99 4.43 2.24
CA GLY A 226 -29.02 3.59 3.44
C GLY A 226 -28.47 2.21 3.13
N GLY A 227 -27.17 1.99 3.39
CA GLY A 227 -26.51 0.70 3.16
C GLY A 227 -27.11 -0.39 4.05
N GLY A 228 -27.94 -1.25 3.45
CA GLY A 228 -28.61 -2.35 4.12
C GLY A 228 -28.25 -3.67 3.48
N SER A 229 -27.21 -4.32 3.98
CA SER A 229 -26.99 -5.74 3.75
C SER A 229 -26.15 -6.35 4.88
N SER A 230 -26.43 -7.62 5.16
CA SER A 230 -25.75 -8.43 6.18
C SER A 230 -25.09 -9.61 5.50
N GLY A 231 -23.77 -9.73 5.63
CA GLY A 231 -23.02 -10.84 5.06
C GLY A 231 -21.55 -10.73 5.43
N ASP A 232 -20.87 -11.86 5.45
CA ASP A 232 -19.41 -11.94 5.47
C ASP A 232 -18.97 -12.18 4.03
N ASP A 233 -18.26 -11.23 3.45
CA ASP A 233 -17.70 -11.31 2.09
C ASP A 233 -16.21 -11.69 2.08
N GLY A 234 -15.64 -12.04 3.24
CA GLY A 234 -14.22 -12.42 3.39
C GLY A 234 -13.24 -11.24 3.33
N TRP A 235 -13.50 -10.26 2.47
CA TRP A 235 -12.65 -9.07 2.28
C TRP A 235 -13.06 -7.89 3.16
N GLY A 236 -14.29 -7.88 3.68
CA GLY A 236 -14.82 -6.81 4.51
C GLY A 236 -15.41 -5.64 3.73
N VAL A 237 -15.81 -5.83 2.47
CA VAL A 237 -16.49 -4.83 1.63
C VAL A 237 -17.88 -4.51 2.19
N PHE A 238 -18.65 -5.50 2.66
CA PHE A 238 -19.91 -5.22 3.36
C PHE A 238 -19.68 -4.43 4.65
N LEU A 239 -18.59 -4.76 5.37
CA LEU A 239 -18.18 -4.02 6.54
C LEU A 239 -17.80 -2.57 6.19
N ALA A 240 -17.10 -2.36 5.07
CA ALA A 240 -16.77 -1.03 4.56
C ALA A 240 -18.05 -0.21 4.26
N ALA A 241 -19.05 -0.80 3.60
CA ALA A 241 -20.35 -0.18 3.36
C ALA A 241 -21.04 0.27 4.65
N ARG A 242 -21.00 -0.57 5.70
CA ARG A 242 -21.55 -0.26 7.03
C ARG A 242 -20.80 0.87 7.72
N LEU A 243 -19.46 0.90 7.62
CA LEU A 243 -18.64 1.98 8.15
C LEU A 243 -18.97 3.32 7.48
N ILE A 244 -19.18 3.32 6.15
CA ILE A 244 -19.61 4.52 5.42
C ILE A 244 -21.03 4.94 5.81
N SER A 245 -21.95 4.00 6.02
CA SER A 245 -23.37 4.27 6.34
C SER A 245 -23.59 4.72 7.78
N GLY A 246 -22.79 4.22 8.73
CA GLY A 246 -22.86 4.54 10.17
C GLY A 246 -22.39 5.94 10.55
N ARG A 247 -22.67 6.97 9.73
CA ARG A 247 -22.16 8.36 9.82
C ARG A 247 -22.55 9.14 11.09
N SER A 248 -23.10 8.51 12.13
CA SER A 248 -23.87 9.21 13.17
C SER A 248 -23.18 9.42 14.53
N GLY A 249 -21.91 9.07 14.71
CA GLY A 249 -21.19 9.45 15.94
C GLY A 249 -19.88 8.70 16.15
N SER A 250 -18.94 9.33 16.85
CA SER A 250 -17.58 8.82 17.14
C SER A 250 -17.51 7.50 17.93
N GLY A 251 -18.66 6.91 18.29
CA GLY A 251 -18.77 5.62 18.98
C GLY A 251 -19.20 4.43 18.12
N ASP A 252 -19.77 4.63 16.92
CA ASP A 252 -20.43 3.54 16.18
C ASP A 252 -19.44 2.63 15.42
N ALA A 253 -18.34 3.16 14.89
CA ALA A 253 -17.34 2.37 14.18
C ALA A 253 -16.68 1.28 15.08
N LEU A 254 -16.43 1.59 16.36
CA LEU A 254 -15.95 0.61 17.34
C LEU A 254 -16.97 -0.49 17.63
N ARG A 255 -18.27 -0.18 17.60
CA ARG A 255 -19.33 -1.20 17.72
C ARG A 255 -19.39 -2.08 16.48
N ILE A 256 -19.16 -1.51 15.30
CA ILE A 256 -19.18 -2.22 14.01
C ILE A 256 -17.98 -3.18 13.89
N LEU A 257 -16.79 -2.76 14.31
CA LEU A 257 -15.55 -3.55 14.27
C LEU A 257 -15.38 -4.52 15.45
N GLY A 258 -16.26 -4.44 16.45
CA GLY A 258 -16.14 -5.18 17.71
C GLY A 258 -15.08 -4.60 18.66
N THR A 259 -15.01 -5.14 19.88
CA THR A 259 -14.12 -4.63 20.95
C THR A 259 -12.68 -5.16 20.88
N GLY A 260 -12.38 -6.03 19.90
CA GLY A 260 -11.06 -6.65 19.73
C GLY A 260 -10.13 -5.90 18.77
N PRO A 261 -8.85 -6.30 18.68
CA PRO A 261 -7.94 -5.79 17.66
C PRO A 261 -8.44 -6.15 16.24
N PRO A 262 -8.24 -5.27 15.24
CA PRO A 262 -8.70 -5.53 13.88
C PRO A 262 -7.97 -6.72 13.27
N ILE A 263 -8.72 -7.67 12.72
CA ILE A 263 -8.21 -8.69 11.79
C ILE A 263 -7.97 -8.06 10.41
N ALA A 264 -7.38 -8.81 9.48
CA ALA A 264 -7.06 -8.31 8.13
C ALA A 264 -8.28 -7.70 7.41
N ALA A 265 -9.41 -8.42 7.36
CA ALA A 265 -10.65 -7.95 6.74
C ALA A 265 -11.17 -6.63 7.36
N HIS A 266 -11.06 -6.46 8.68
CA HIS A 266 -11.42 -5.19 9.34
C HIS A 266 -10.55 -4.03 8.86
N ALA A 267 -9.24 -4.27 8.71
CA ALA A 267 -8.30 -3.24 8.29
C ALA A 267 -8.48 -2.88 6.80
N VAL A 268 -8.69 -3.88 5.94
CA VAL A 268 -9.04 -3.68 4.52
C VAL A 268 -10.35 -2.91 4.38
N ALA A 269 -11.37 -3.27 5.16
CA ALA A 269 -12.66 -2.58 5.17
C ALA A 269 -12.54 -1.08 5.48
N ILE A 270 -11.71 -0.70 6.46
CA ILE A 270 -11.45 0.71 6.78
C ILE A 270 -10.79 1.40 5.58
N ALA A 271 -9.79 0.77 4.95
CA ALA A 271 -9.06 1.34 3.82
C ALA A 271 -9.97 1.56 2.61
N ILE A 272 -10.74 0.53 2.22
CA ILE A 272 -11.70 0.60 1.11
C ILE A 272 -12.78 1.64 1.41
N ALA A 273 -13.29 1.70 2.64
CA ALA A 273 -14.31 2.68 3.02
C ALA A 273 -13.80 4.13 2.90
N GLU A 274 -12.56 4.40 3.30
CA GLU A 274 -11.95 5.72 3.13
C GLU A 274 -11.69 6.05 1.66
N ARG A 275 -11.22 5.06 0.90
CA ARG A 275 -10.88 5.22 -0.51
C ARG A 275 -12.11 5.49 -1.38
N VAL A 276 -13.14 4.67 -1.27
CA VAL A 276 -14.39 4.81 -2.05
C VAL A 276 -15.29 5.91 -1.47
N GLY A 277 -15.30 6.09 -0.15
CA GLY A 277 -16.03 7.17 0.49
C GLY A 277 -15.41 8.56 0.28
N GLY A 278 -14.19 8.64 -0.25
CA GLY A 278 -13.48 9.88 -0.54
C GLY A 278 -13.13 10.73 0.69
N ARG A 279 -13.13 10.14 1.88
CA ARG A 279 -12.91 10.86 3.15
C ARG A 279 -12.38 9.93 4.23
N ARG A 280 -11.60 10.47 5.17
CA ARG A 280 -11.16 9.71 6.35
C ARG A 280 -12.33 9.40 7.29
N LEU A 281 -12.36 8.18 7.80
CA LEU A 281 -13.30 7.77 8.84
C LEU A 281 -12.85 8.33 10.21
N PRO A 282 -13.78 8.80 11.05
CA PRO A 282 -13.48 9.35 12.38
C PRO A 282 -13.23 8.22 13.40
N ILE A 283 -12.18 7.43 13.18
CA ILE A 283 -11.76 6.33 14.07
C ILE A 283 -10.61 6.74 14.98
N ALA A 284 -10.54 6.16 16.18
CA ALA A 284 -9.48 6.46 17.14
C ALA A 284 -8.07 6.15 16.57
N ARG A 285 -7.09 7.02 16.86
CA ARG A 285 -5.69 6.89 16.40
C ARG A 285 -5.08 5.52 16.72
N ARG A 286 -5.39 4.96 17.90
CA ARG A 286 -4.94 3.63 18.32
C ARG A 286 -5.45 2.52 17.39
N LEU A 287 -6.72 2.57 17.00
CA LEU A 287 -7.36 1.58 16.13
C LEU A 287 -6.78 1.67 14.71
N ARG A 288 -6.61 2.88 14.18
CA ARG A 288 -5.93 3.11 12.89
C ARG A 288 -4.51 2.54 12.89
N SER A 289 -3.74 2.81 13.94
CA SER A 289 -2.37 2.28 14.08
C SER A 289 -2.33 0.75 14.13
N GLN A 290 -3.34 0.12 14.76
CA GLN A 290 -3.49 -1.34 14.76
C GLN A 290 -3.86 -1.87 13.38
N ALA A 291 -4.77 -1.22 12.67
CA ALA A 291 -5.15 -1.59 11.30
C ALA A 291 -3.93 -1.53 10.35
N ILE A 292 -3.16 -0.44 10.37
CA ILE A 292 -1.94 -0.29 9.56
C ILE A 292 -0.94 -1.42 9.85
N ARG A 293 -0.63 -1.67 11.13
CA ARG A 293 0.28 -2.78 11.50
C ARG A 293 -0.25 -4.14 11.04
N ARG A 294 -1.57 -4.35 11.09
CA ARG A 294 -2.17 -5.59 10.63
C ARG A 294 -2.05 -5.76 9.12
N LEU A 295 -2.31 -4.71 8.34
CA LEU A 295 -2.16 -4.74 6.88
C LEU A 295 -0.72 -5.06 6.46
N ARG A 296 0.27 -4.39 7.05
CA ARG A 296 1.69 -4.67 6.79
C ARG A 296 2.08 -6.11 7.13
N ALA A 297 1.62 -6.62 8.26
CA ALA A 297 1.91 -7.99 8.68
C ALA A 297 1.33 -9.06 7.73
N GLU A 298 0.28 -8.73 6.99
CA GLU A 298 -0.36 -9.63 6.02
C GLU A 298 0.09 -9.37 4.57
N GLY A 299 1.02 -8.43 4.34
CA GLY A 299 1.51 -8.08 3.01
C GLY A 299 0.56 -7.22 2.18
N LEU A 300 -0.36 -6.49 2.82
CA LEU A 300 -1.37 -5.62 2.21
C LEU A 300 -0.87 -4.15 2.20
N GLU A 301 0.33 -3.93 1.64
CA GLU A 301 1.07 -2.65 1.79
C GLU A 301 0.36 -1.45 1.16
N GLY A 302 -0.26 -1.58 -0.02
CA GLY A 302 -0.95 -0.46 -0.66
C GLY A 302 -2.08 0.10 0.20
N TRP A 303 -2.84 -0.77 0.86
CA TRP A 303 -3.85 -0.34 1.85
C TRP A 303 -3.23 0.21 3.14
N ALA A 304 -2.10 -0.33 3.58
CA ALA A 304 -1.39 0.20 4.74
C ALA A 304 -0.91 1.63 4.48
N GLU A 305 -0.33 1.88 3.30
CA GLU A 305 0.10 3.20 2.83
C GLU A 305 -1.09 4.15 2.69
N HIS A 306 -2.21 3.68 2.14
CA HIS A 306 -3.45 4.44 2.05
C HIS A 306 -3.99 4.85 3.43
N LEU A 307 -4.01 3.96 4.43
CA LEU A 307 -4.53 4.26 5.77
C LEU A 307 -3.60 5.09 6.64
N SER A 308 -2.30 4.89 6.46
CA SER A 308 -1.28 5.81 6.98
C SER A 308 -1.46 7.18 6.32
N GLY A 309 -2.06 7.18 5.13
CA GLY A 309 -2.52 8.30 4.35
C GLY A 309 -1.34 9.06 3.85
N ARG A 310 -0.61 8.47 2.87
CA ARG A 310 0.72 8.92 2.45
C ARG A 310 1.45 9.41 3.70
N GLU A 311 1.95 8.52 4.55
CA GLU A 311 2.77 8.92 5.72
C GLU A 311 4.25 9.09 5.33
N ALA A 312 4.51 9.40 4.05
CA ALA A 312 5.81 9.84 3.54
C ALA A 312 6.05 11.37 3.67
N PRO A 313 5.06 12.28 3.51
CA PRO A 313 5.23 13.71 3.67
C PRO A 313 5.34 14.15 5.12
N LEU A 314 4.86 13.42 6.13
CA LEU A 314 5.03 13.86 7.53
C LEU A 314 6.47 13.64 8.00
N LEU A 315 7.05 12.47 7.72
CA LEU A 315 8.47 12.25 8.01
C LEU A 315 9.34 13.13 7.10
N GLY A 316 9.03 13.21 5.80
CA GLY A 316 9.70 14.07 4.83
C GLY A 316 9.60 15.57 5.13
N ALA A 317 8.42 16.07 5.52
CA ALA A 317 8.24 17.44 5.97
C ALA A 317 8.98 17.67 7.29
N VAL A 318 8.95 16.74 8.24
CA VAL A 318 9.68 16.89 9.52
C VAL A 318 11.20 16.86 9.29
N THR A 319 11.71 16.00 8.41
CA THR A 319 13.14 15.98 8.04
C THR A 319 13.53 17.23 7.26
N THR A 320 12.64 17.77 6.42
CA THR A 320 12.85 19.04 5.72
C THR A 320 12.85 20.21 6.70
N LEU A 321 11.91 20.25 7.64
CA LEU A 321 11.85 21.24 8.71
C LEU A 321 13.07 21.14 9.64
N ALA A 322 13.56 19.94 9.93
CA ALA A 322 14.83 19.73 10.63
C ALA A 322 16.00 20.25 9.79
N GLY A 323 16.01 20.04 8.48
CA GLY A 323 16.97 20.65 7.56
C GLY A 323 16.96 22.18 7.62
N ILE A 324 15.79 22.82 7.73
CA ILE A 324 15.71 24.29 7.88
C ILE A 324 16.43 24.75 9.16
N ILE A 325 16.30 23.98 10.23
CA ILE A 325 17.00 24.24 11.50
C ILE A 325 18.51 23.99 11.33
N ASP A 326 18.88 22.82 10.80
CA ASP A 326 20.27 22.37 10.67
C ASP A 326 21.09 23.21 9.67
N HIS A 327 20.42 23.76 8.65
CA HIS A 327 21.03 24.58 7.60
C HIS A 327 20.72 26.08 7.76
N GLY A 328 20.13 26.48 8.88
CA GLY A 328 20.02 27.88 9.30
C GLY A 328 19.09 28.75 8.46
N GLY A 329 18.16 28.18 7.70
CA GLY A 329 17.21 28.92 6.88
C GLY A 329 16.58 28.09 5.76
N PRO A 330 15.34 28.41 5.33
CA PRO A 330 14.64 27.70 4.27
C PRO A 330 15.29 27.82 2.88
N GLU A 331 16.11 28.84 2.65
CA GLU A 331 16.86 29.06 1.41
C GLU A 331 17.97 28.02 1.16
N ASN A 332 18.39 27.29 2.18
CA ASN A 332 19.50 26.33 2.12
C ASN A 332 19.03 24.87 1.93
N ILE A 333 17.74 24.67 1.65
CA ILE A 333 17.12 23.36 1.54
C ILE A 333 17.11 22.87 0.08
N HIS A 334 17.39 21.57 -0.11
CA HIS A 334 17.39 20.98 -1.44
C HIS A 334 15.97 20.97 -2.05
N PRO A 335 15.78 21.31 -3.34
CA PRO A 335 14.46 21.40 -3.97
C PRO A 335 13.56 20.17 -3.78
N GLY A 336 14.13 18.97 -3.89
CA GLY A 336 13.38 17.71 -3.67
C GLY A 336 12.86 17.51 -2.23
N GLN A 337 13.50 18.12 -1.23
CA GLN A 337 12.99 18.10 0.16
C GLN A 337 11.84 19.11 0.32
N VAL A 338 11.89 20.23 -0.40
CA VAL A 338 10.84 21.25 -0.37
C VAL A 338 9.53 20.70 -0.93
N GLU A 339 9.59 19.84 -1.95
CA GLU A 339 8.40 19.14 -2.49
C GLU A 339 7.70 18.28 -1.42
N GLU A 340 8.46 17.61 -0.55
CA GLU A 340 7.91 16.80 0.54
C GLU A 340 7.21 17.65 1.61
N LEU A 341 7.79 18.81 1.93
CA LEU A 341 7.20 19.78 2.87
C LEU A 341 5.91 20.39 2.32
N VAL A 342 5.92 20.84 1.07
CA VAL A 342 4.76 21.45 0.39
C VAL A 342 3.61 20.43 0.27
N ALA A 343 3.93 19.18 -0.08
CA ALA A 343 2.97 18.08 -0.08
C ALA A 343 2.41 17.79 1.33
N GLY A 344 3.24 17.87 2.37
CA GLY A 344 2.81 17.68 3.76
C GLY A 344 1.93 18.80 4.31
N LEU A 345 2.02 20.00 3.73
CA LEU A 345 1.22 21.18 4.07
C LEU A 345 -0.08 21.30 3.26
N GLU A 346 -0.29 20.39 2.30
CA GLU A 346 -1.46 20.37 1.40
C GLU A 346 -1.58 21.64 0.54
N VAL A 347 -0.44 22.15 0.07
CA VAL A 347 -0.35 23.31 -0.84
C VAL A 347 0.52 22.96 -2.04
N GLU A 348 0.51 23.80 -3.08
CA GLU A 348 1.36 23.66 -4.28
C GLU A 348 2.66 24.48 -4.16
N GLY A 349 2.71 25.39 -3.20
CA GLY A 349 3.88 26.21 -2.91
C GLY A 349 3.68 27.13 -1.71
N LEU A 350 4.72 27.90 -1.40
CA LEU A 350 4.75 28.84 -0.29
C LEU A 350 5.48 30.10 -0.71
N GLU A 351 4.98 31.24 -0.24
CA GLU A 351 5.67 32.51 -0.32
C GLU A 351 5.78 33.10 1.09
N VAL A 352 7.00 33.39 1.54
CA VAL A 352 7.30 33.91 2.87
C VAL A 352 7.95 35.27 2.72
N ARG A 353 7.40 36.29 3.38
CA ARG A 353 7.88 37.67 3.35
C ARG A 353 8.12 38.20 4.76
N ASP A 354 9.01 39.17 4.87
CA ASP A 354 9.19 39.93 6.11
C ASP A 354 7.96 40.83 6.32
N ALA A 355 7.36 40.76 7.51
CA ALA A 355 6.14 41.49 7.83
C ALA A 355 6.37 43.00 8.04
N ALA A 356 7.61 43.46 8.21
CA ALA A 356 7.94 44.85 8.45
C ALA A 356 8.18 45.64 7.15
N ASP A 357 8.88 45.05 6.17
CA ASP A 357 9.25 45.72 4.92
C ASP A 357 8.76 45.01 3.64
N GLY A 358 8.11 43.85 3.77
CA GLY A 358 7.54 43.09 2.65
C GLY A 358 8.56 42.34 1.79
N ARG A 359 9.84 42.31 2.22
CA ARG A 359 10.93 41.64 1.50
C ARG A 359 10.65 40.14 1.38
N LEU A 360 10.86 39.58 0.19
CA LEU A 360 10.74 38.13 -0.03
C LEU A 360 11.87 37.38 0.69
N ILE A 361 11.51 36.46 1.56
CA ILE A 361 12.43 35.61 2.32
C ILE A 361 12.59 34.26 1.62
N TRP A 362 11.47 33.63 1.26
CA TRP A 362 11.48 32.32 0.64
C TRP A 362 10.29 32.15 -0.29
N LYS A 363 10.52 31.55 -1.47
CA LYS A 363 9.45 31.18 -2.40
C LYS A 363 9.74 29.81 -2.97
N THR A 364 8.71 28.97 -3.01
CA THR A 364 8.76 27.65 -3.63
C THR A 364 7.42 27.30 -4.25
N GLY A 365 7.45 26.48 -5.30
CA GLY A 365 6.28 26.03 -6.04
C GLY A 365 5.64 27.11 -6.91
N ASP A 366 4.70 26.67 -7.74
CA ASP A 366 4.02 27.47 -8.75
C ASP A 366 2.50 27.28 -8.60
N GLY A 367 1.87 28.10 -7.75
CA GLY A 367 0.43 28.05 -7.50
C GLY A 367 -0.19 29.44 -7.33
N LEU A 368 -1.52 29.52 -7.39
CA LEU A 368 -2.25 30.78 -7.18
C LEU A 368 -2.15 31.25 -5.71
N PRO A 369 -1.89 32.53 -5.43
CA PRO A 369 -1.77 33.01 -4.05
C PRO A 369 -3.10 32.89 -3.28
N GLY A 370 -3.06 32.21 -2.14
CA GLY A 370 -4.14 32.12 -1.17
C GLY A 370 -4.14 33.28 -0.18
N ALA A 371 -4.87 33.12 0.93
CA ALA A 371 -4.94 34.12 1.99
C ALA A 371 -3.60 34.25 2.74
N GLU A 372 -3.02 35.45 2.75
CA GLU A 372 -1.80 35.76 3.51
C GLU A 372 -2.08 35.67 5.01
N VAL A 373 -1.23 34.94 5.74
CA VAL A 373 -1.29 34.78 7.18
C VAL A 373 -0.06 35.42 7.82
N ARG A 374 -0.29 36.39 8.70
CA ARG A 374 0.78 37.02 9.48
C ARG A 374 1.06 36.21 10.75
N TYR A 375 2.33 35.85 10.96
CA TYR A 375 2.80 35.18 12.15
C TYR A 375 4.08 35.85 12.67
N GLY A 376 3.96 36.61 13.76
CA GLY A 376 5.08 37.35 14.33
C GLY A 376 5.70 38.33 13.33
N ARG A 377 6.94 38.05 12.92
CA ARG A 377 7.76 38.87 11.99
C ARG A 377 7.65 38.47 10.52
N ILE A 378 6.88 37.43 10.19
CA ILE A 378 6.73 36.94 8.83
C ILE A 378 5.27 36.98 8.38
N ASN A 379 5.11 37.17 7.08
CA ASN A 379 3.87 36.91 6.35
C ASN A 379 4.07 35.67 5.51
N VAL A 380 3.14 34.72 5.59
CA VAL A 380 3.18 33.48 4.80
C VAL A 380 1.93 33.40 3.94
N THR A 381 2.14 33.23 2.65
CA THR A 381 1.08 33.08 1.65
C THR A 381 1.16 31.66 1.07
N PRO A 382 0.17 30.79 1.31
CA PRO A 382 0.09 29.51 0.62
C PRO A 382 -0.16 29.73 -0.87
N LEU A 383 0.45 28.92 -1.73
CA LEU A 383 0.19 28.90 -3.17
C LEU A 383 -0.58 27.62 -3.51
N GLY A 384 -1.67 27.74 -4.27
CA GLY A 384 -2.50 26.59 -4.68
C GLY A 384 -3.27 25.93 -3.53
N GLY A 385 -3.46 26.62 -2.41
CA GLY A 385 -4.18 26.09 -1.24
C GLY A 385 -4.37 27.12 -0.12
N GLU A 386 -4.74 26.65 1.07
CA GLU A 386 -5.00 27.49 2.26
C GLU A 386 -4.29 26.94 3.50
N VAL A 387 -4.05 27.80 4.50
CA VAL A 387 -3.52 27.37 5.80
C VAL A 387 -4.60 26.59 6.55
N SER A 388 -4.31 25.33 6.87
CA SER A 388 -5.23 24.42 7.57
C SER A 388 -4.86 24.23 9.04
N GLU A 389 -5.73 23.55 9.81
CA GLU A 389 -5.47 23.22 11.24
C GLU A 389 -4.39 22.13 11.43
N ASN A 390 -3.60 21.81 10.40
CA ASN A 390 -2.52 20.84 10.44
C ASN A 390 -1.35 21.33 11.34
N PRO A 391 -0.86 20.51 12.31
CA PRO A 391 0.26 20.88 13.18
C PRO A 391 1.55 21.28 12.47
N LEU A 392 1.77 20.79 11.23
CA LEU A 392 2.92 21.18 10.41
C LEU A 392 2.94 22.67 10.10
N TRP A 393 1.79 23.31 9.90
CA TRP A 393 1.72 24.77 9.73
C TRP A 393 2.23 25.51 10.96
N SER A 394 1.79 25.08 12.14
CA SER A 394 2.25 25.67 13.40
C SER A 394 3.75 25.48 13.63
N LEU A 395 4.27 24.31 13.27
CA LEU A 395 5.70 24.01 13.39
C LEU A 395 6.52 24.81 12.37
N LEU A 396 6.09 24.86 11.11
CA LEU A 396 6.71 25.67 10.05
C LEU A 396 6.75 27.14 10.47
N PHE A 397 5.63 27.73 10.91
CA PHE A 397 5.58 29.12 11.33
C PHE A 397 6.58 29.41 12.45
N ARG A 398 6.69 28.51 13.42
CA ARG A 398 7.63 28.68 14.52
C ARG A 398 9.09 28.54 14.08
N ILE A 399 9.38 27.59 13.20
CA ILE A 399 10.73 27.40 12.65
C ILE A 399 11.12 28.59 11.79
N LEU A 400 10.24 29.05 10.90
CA LEU A 400 10.46 30.24 10.09
C LEU A 400 10.55 31.48 10.97
N GLU A 401 9.74 31.67 12.00
CA GLU A 401 9.89 32.83 12.89
C GLU A 401 11.28 32.89 13.56
N ILE A 402 11.89 31.74 13.84
CA ILE A 402 13.22 31.63 14.45
C ILE A 402 14.35 31.75 13.42
N HIS A 403 14.19 31.14 12.25
CA HIS A 403 15.26 30.96 11.25
C HIS A 403 15.12 31.85 10.01
N ALA A 404 13.96 32.49 9.80
CA ALA A 404 13.74 33.49 8.75
C ALA A 404 14.33 34.88 9.07
N PRO A 405 14.56 35.30 10.33
CA PRO A 405 15.12 36.62 10.60
C PRO A 405 16.51 36.55 11.29
N ALA A 406 17.55 36.53 10.47
CA ALA A 406 18.69 37.41 10.70
C ALA A 406 19.03 38.04 9.34
N GLY A 407 19.19 39.36 9.31
CA GLY A 407 19.68 40.05 8.12
C GLY A 407 21.07 39.55 7.74
N ALA A 408 21.12 38.50 6.93
CA ALA A 408 22.20 38.30 5.99
C ALA A 408 21.81 39.07 4.72
N PRO A 409 22.68 39.95 4.19
CA PRO A 409 22.60 40.29 2.77
C PRO A 409 22.67 38.98 1.99
N ILE A 410 22.19 38.98 0.75
CA ILE A 410 22.52 37.91 -0.19
C ILE A 410 24.04 37.75 -0.13
N LEU A 411 24.52 36.69 0.52
CA LEU A 411 25.93 36.36 0.50
C LEU A 411 26.11 35.67 -0.83
N GLY A 412 26.63 36.44 -1.79
CA GLY A 412 27.23 35.90 -2.98
C GLY A 412 28.19 34.77 -2.60
N THR A 413 28.49 33.93 -3.59
CA THR A 413 29.54 32.89 -3.62
C THR A 413 30.35 32.73 -2.33
N GLU A 414 30.44 31.53 -1.73
CA GLU A 414 31.23 31.06 -0.53
C GLU A 414 32.30 31.99 0.08
N VAL A 415 33.00 32.74 -0.76
CA VAL A 415 33.87 33.88 -0.50
C VAL A 415 33.25 34.93 0.43
N GLU A 416 31.98 35.31 0.28
CA GLU A 416 31.40 36.41 1.08
C GLU A 416 31.03 35.98 2.51
N THR A 417 30.56 34.75 2.69
CA THR A 417 30.17 34.16 3.97
C THR A 417 31.35 34.02 4.93
N THR A 418 32.46 33.53 4.40
CA THR A 418 33.70 33.30 5.17
C THR A 418 34.55 34.57 5.32
N GLY A 419 34.42 35.54 4.40
CA GLY A 419 35.36 36.65 4.28
C GLY A 419 36.79 36.20 3.87
N PHE A 420 36.96 34.91 3.53
CA PHE A 420 38.24 34.33 3.12
C PHE A 420 38.34 34.30 1.58
N TYR A 421 39.00 35.32 1.04
CA TYR A 421 39.09 35.57 -0.40
C TYR A 421 40.16 34.71 -1.07
N GLY A 422 39.83 34.13 -2.24
CA GLY A 422 40.76 33.38 -3.08
C GLY A 422 40.05 32.42 -4.04
N VAL A 423 40.56 32.28 -5.27
CA VAL A 423 39.92 31.46 -6.33
C VAL A 423 40.61 30.11 -6.56
N SER A 424 41.78 29.90 -5.94
CA SER A 424 42.54 28.67 -6.08
C SER A 424 41.78 27.47 -5.46
N PRO A 425 42.03 26.25 -5.93
CA PRO A 425 41.47 25.04 -5.32
C PRO A 425 41.80 24.93 -3.82
N ALA A 426 43.00 25.33 -3.40
CA ALA A 426 43.39 25.35 -1.99
C ALA A 426 42.57 26.35 -1.16
N ALA A 427 42.29 27.55 -1.70
CA ALA A 427 41.45 28.53 -1.02
C ALA A 427 39.98 28.07 -0.91
N ARG A 428 39.48 27.35 -1.92
CA ARG A 428 38.15 26.69 -1.88
C ARG A 428 38.08 25.64 -0.78
N GLU A 429 39.10 24.79 -0.69
CA GLU A 429 39.15 23.74 0.33
C GLU A 429 39.21 24.33 1.74
N VAL A 430 40.00 25.38 1.96
CA VAL A 430 40.01 26.10 3.24
C VAL A 430 38.62 26.65 3.56
N ARG A 431 37.91 27.27 2.61
CA ARG A 431 36.54 27.74 2.84
C ARG A 431 35.57 26.62 3.22
N ARG A 432 35.63 25.49 2.53
CA ARG A 432 34.82 24.30 2.84
C ARG A 432 35.07 23.85 4.28
N GLN A 433 36.33 23.74 4.69
CA GLN A 433 36.72 23.35 6.05
C GLN A 433 36.25 24.37 7.10
N LEU A 434 36.28 25.67 6.80
CA LEU A 434 35.77 26.71 7.70
C LEU A 434 34.26 26.56 7.92
N CYS A 435 33.49 26.27 6.86
CA CYS A 435 32.05 26.01 6.95
C CYS A 435 31.73 24.72 7.72
N GLU A 436 32.52 23.66 7.54
CA GLU A 436 32.31 22.38 8.24
C GLU A 436 32.71 22.43 9.72
N LEU A 437 33.82 23.09 10.04
CA LEU A 437 34.35 23.15 11.40
C LEU A 437 33.73 24.26 12.24
N GLY A 438 33.22 25.33 11.62
CA GLY A 438 32.63 26.47 12.30
C GLY A 438 31.57 26.07 13.35
N PRO A 439 30.53 25.31 12.97
CA PRO A 439 29.46 24.90 13.88
C PRO A 439 29.88 23.89 14.96
N VAL A 440 31.08 23.31 14.86
CA VAL A 440 31.51 22.21 15.74
C VAL A 440 32.26 22.75 16.96
N HIS A 441 31.84 22.34 18.15
CA HIS A 441 32.45 22.77 19.43
C HIS A 441 33.76 22.03 19.75
N ILE A 442 34.78 22.23 18.92
CA ILE A 442 36.11 21.64 19.08
C ILE A 442 37.21 22.71 19.01
N ALA A 443 38.39 22.36 19.52
CA ALA A 443 39.58 23.19 19.35
C ALA A 443 40.11 23.07 17.92
N VAL A 444 40.39 24.20 17.27
CA VAL A 444 40.88 24.25 15.88
C VAL A 444 42.27 24.88 15.85
N LEU A 445 43.25 24.19 15.24
CA LEU A 445 44.60 24.69 15.05
C LEU A 445 44.79 25.18 13.60
N LEU A 446 45.05 26.47 13.42
CA LEU A 446 45.30 27.07 12.11
C LEU A 446 46.80 27.13 11.81
N LEU A 447 47.23 26.39 10.79
CA LEU A 447 48.62 26.32 10.34
C LEU A 447 48.83 27.11 9.05
N GLY A 448 50.04 27.63 8.85
CA GLY A 448 50.42 28.40 7.67
C GLY A 448 51.54 29.41 7.96
N GLU A 449 52.14 29.98 6.92
CA GLU A 449 53.15 31.03 7.04
C GLU A 449 52.54 32.36 7.55
N THR A 450 53.38 33.33 7.90
CA THR A 450 52.92 34.66 8.31
C THR A 450 52.25 35.37 7.13
N GLY A 451 51.06 35.94 7.33
CA GLY A 451 50.36 36.72 6.31
C GLY A 451 49.43 35.94 5.37
N VAL A 452 49.31 34.61 5.50
CA VAL A 452 48.45 33.78 4.61
C VAL A 452 46.95 33.80 4.94
N GLY A 453 46.51 34.71 5.82
CA GLY A 453 45.09 34.87 6.16
C GLY A 453 44.57 34.05 7.35
N LYS A 454 45.46 33.56 8.24
CA LYS A 454 45.05 32.82 9.45
C LYS A 454 44.09 33.59 10.36
N GLU A 455 44.26 34.90 10.48
CA GLU A 455 43.36 35.76 11.28
C GLU A 455 41.97 35.90 10.64
N VAL A 456 41.91 35.95 9.31
CA VAL A 456 40.66 35.95 8.54
C VAL A 456 39.93 34.62 8.75
N ALA A 457 40.65 33.50 8.66
CA ALA A 457 40.10 32.17 8.94
C ALA A 457 39.60 32.02 10.39
N ALA A 458 40.34 32.53 11.39
CA ALA A 458 39.90 32.50 12.79
C ALA A 458 38.62 33.33 13.01
N THR A 459 38.54 34.50 12.38
CA THR A 459 37.35 35.36 12.43
C THR A 459 36.14 34.69 11.75
N ALA A 460 36.38 34.00 10.63
CA ALA A 460 35.37 33.21 9.94
C ALA A 460 34.84 32.08 10.84
N LEU A 461 35.72 31.30 11.47
CA LEU A 461 35.33 30.24 12.40
C LEU A 461 34.53 30.78 13.58
N HIS A 462 34.96 31.90 14.19
CA HIS A 462 34.22 32.51 15.29
C HIS A 462 32.79 32.90 14.86
N ARG A 463 32.67 33.55 13.70
CA ARG A 463 31.38 33.96 13.12
C ARG A 463 30.49 32.75 12.82
N LEU A 464 31.04 31.72 12.17
CA LEU A 464 30.33 30.50 11.78
C LEU A 464 29.99 29.60 12.97
N SER A 465 30.70 29.74 14.10
CA SER A 465 30.42 28.96 15.32
C SER A 465 29.19 29.41 16.11
N GLY A 466 28.59 30.54 15.75
CA GLY A 466 27.42 31.07 16.47
C GLY A 466 27.70 31.47 17.93
N ARG A 467 28.96 31.47 18.38
CA ARG A 467 29.33 31.87 19.75
C ARG A 467 29.06 33.36 19.95
N LEU A 468 28.35 33.67 21.03
CA LEU A 468 28.04 35.04 21.42
C LEU A 468 29.28 35.71 22.03
N GLY A 469 29.53 36.98 21.67
CA GLY A 469 30.65 37.76 22.17
C GLY A 469 31.75 38.01 21.14
N ALA A 470 32.73 38.86 21.51
CA ALA A 470 33.84 39.21 20.64
C ALA A 470 34.90 38.10 20.59
N LEU A 471 35.55 37.93 19.43
CA LEU A 471 36.74 37.10 19.31
C LEU A 471 37.89 37.76 20.07
N ILE A 472 38.40 37.10 21.11
CA ILE A 472 39.51 37.60 21.92
C ILE A 472 40.81 36.95 21.43
N ALA A 473 41.66 37.73 20.79
CA ALA A 473 42.99 37.29 20.39
C ALA A 473 43.97 37.45 21.57
N VAL A 474 44.58 36.35 21.99
CA VAL A 474 45.59 36.33 23.07
C VAL A 474 46.95 36.02 22.47
N ASN A 475 47.92 36.91 22.68
CA ASN A 475 49.31 36.66 22.27
C ASN A 475 50.01 35.77 23.31
N VAL A 476 50.05 34.47 23.03
CA VAL A 476 50.68 33.47 23.92
C VAL A 476 52.19 33.71 24.11
N ALA A 477 52.89 34.31 23.15
CA ALA A 477 54.31 34.62 23.29
C ALA A 477 54.59 35.73 24.34
N ALA A 478 53.57 36.47 24.76
CA ALA A 478 53.66 37.49 25.80
C ALA A 478 53.38 36.93 27.22
N ILE A 479 52.98 35.66 27.34
CA ILE A 479 52.69 35.00 28.62
C ILE A 479 53.92 34.18 29.04
N PRO A 480 54.51 34.42 30.24
CA PRO A 480 55.61 33.60 30.74
C PRO A 480 55.21 32.12 30.83
N ALA A 481 56.09 31.20 30.40
CA ALA A 481 55.77 29.78 30.27
C ALA A 481 55.20 29.13 31.55
N GLY A 482 55.64 29.58 32.74
CA GLY A 482 55.15 29.07 34.02
C GLY A 482 53.74 29.52 34.42
N LEU A 483 53.14 30.48 33.70
CA LEU A 483 51.80 31.03 33.96
C LEU A 483 50.78 30.66 32.87
N LEU A 484 51.20 30.02 31.78
CA LEU A 484 50.33 29.73 30.63
C LEU A 484 49.20 28.77 30.97
N GLU A 485 49.49 27.74 31.75
CA GLU A 485 48.53 26.69 32.11
C GLU A 485 47.43 27.24 33.02
N ALA A 486 47.77 28.06 34.01
CA ALA A 486 46.82 28.59 34.99
C ALA A 486 45.86 29.68 34.44
N GLU A 487 46.19 30.29 33.29
CA GLU A 487 45.42 31.40 32.71
C GLU A 487 44.55 31.00 31.50
N LEU A 488 44.87 29.89 30.82
CA LEU A 488 44.19 29.47 29.58
C LEU A 488 43.46 28.12 29.66
N PHE A 489 43.75 27.30 30.67
CA PHE A 489 43.18 25.97 30.86
C PHE A 489 42.78 25.77 32.33
#